data_AF-A0AAV8ETK0-F1
#
_entry.id   AF-A0AAV8ETK0-F1
#
_cell.length_a   1.000
_cell.length_b   1.000
_cell.length_c   1.000
_cell.angle_alpha   90.00
_cell.angle_beta   90.00
_cell.angle_gamma   90.00
#
_symmetry.space_group_name_H-M   'P 1'
#
loop_
_entity.id
_entity.type
_entity.pdbx_description
1 polymer ?
#
loop_
_entity_poly.entity_id
_entity_poly.type
_entity_poly.pdbx_seq_one_letter_code
_entity_poly.pdbx_strand_id
1 'polypeptide(L)'
;MELEQHQRNADEGHDSYSSEQKDLIDKQSKALPNRVHTFYFIKYQQHEEPKIMQNLAHANFEIQRQREEINRLKGKLETIEVKHKSMRNIEHINRFWENYYGMVANRKSQELTRIKGFLKKDANTKGMRLRLPEEEELLNLIKALNHRMKNKTLSAYEEKKLMKQLKEMEATRERIMMNASEEVKQNQEREEKENQRLFNKIVDAPAKEWVKSQVKFIERMKEMHQERRAKGQHLRKDLKALENEIRLVKEWINTANSKMEKAHNVIHKSEKYRLEALVPLNDAMALAEEKDIDALAELSNNEIERFFSQWSNNKLFKTDYERRVLQSLETRGLGRDGRARNSDETGLTSQQ
;
A
#
# COMPACT_ATOMS: atom_id res chain seq x y z
N MET A 1 5.32 -86.15 65.74
CA MET A 1 4.49 -85.13 65.08
C MET A 1 3.66 -85.85 64.04
N GLU A 2 2.70 -86.69 64.46
CA GLU A 2 1.33 -86.33 64.89
C GLU A 2 0.53 -85.67 63.76
N LEU A 3 -0.73 -85.96 63.45
CA LEU A 3 -1.78 -86.95 63.77
C LEU A 3 -2.89 -86.59 62.73
N GLU A 4 -3.34 -87.50 61.87
CA GLU A 4 -4.64 -88.22 61.95
C GLU A 4 -5.96 -87.46 61.63
N GLN A 5 -6.75 -88.11 60.74
CA GLN A 5 -8.23 -88.36 60.78
C GLN A 5 -9.21 -87.20 60.51
N HIS A 6 -10.33 -87.30 59.76
CA HIS A 6 -11.31 -88.36 59.39
C HIS A 6 -12.06 -87.98 58.08
N GLN A 7 -12.36 -88.89 57.13
CA GLN A 7 -13.67 -89.56 56.83
C GLN A 7 -14.88 -88.60 56.63
N ARG A 8 -15.87 -88.73 55.71
CA ARG A 8 -16.33 -89.75 54.74
C ARG A 8 -17.57 -89.15 53.97
N ASN A 9 -17.89 -89.71 52.78
CA ASN A 9 -19.20 -89.74 52.05
C ASN A 9 -19.67 -88.46 51.33
N ALA A 10 -19.90 -88.42 50.00
CA ALA A 10 -20.89 -89.07 49.10
C ALA A 10 -22.18 -88.23 48.87
N ASP A 11 -22.81 -88.43 47.71
CA ASP A 11 -23.99 -87.78 47.07
C ASP A 11 -23.72 -86.44 46.35
N GLU A 12 -23.73 -86.37 45.00
CA GLU A 12 -24.87 -86.51 44.07
C GLU A 12 -26.01 -85.52 44.33
N GLY A 13 -26.30 -84.64 43.36
CA GLY A 13 -27.55 -83.87 43.40
C GLY A 13 -27.55 -82.47 42.77
N HIS A 14 -27.43 -82.42 41.45
CA HIS A 14 -28.45 -81.76 40.61
C HIS A 14 -28.95 -80.34 40.99
N ASP A 15 -28.11 -79.30 40.92
CA ASP A 15 -28.62 -77.93 40.64
C ASP A 15 -28.71 -77.72 39.12
N SER A 16 -29.69 -78.42 38.53
CA SER A 16 -30.22 -78.12 37.20
C SER A 16 -31.11 -76.88 37.30
N TYR A 17 -30.49 -75.71 37.49
CA TYR A 17 -31.08 -74.48 36.98
C TYR A 17 -30.79 -74.42 35.48
N SER A 18 -31.77 -75.02 34.80
CA SER A 18 -31.87 -75.40 33.41
C SER A 18 -31.17 -74.44 32.43
N SER A 19 -30.31 -74.99 31.58
CA SER A 19 -29.85 -74.33 30.35
C SER A 19 -31.03 -73.89 29.48
N GLU A 20 -32.22 -74.49 29.65
CA GLU A 20 -33.44 -74.11 28.95
C GLU A 20 -34.01 -72.78 29.46
N GLN A 21 -33.72 -72.33 30.69
CA GLN A 21 -34.08 -70.97 31.15
C GLN A 21 -33.14 -69.92 30.56
N LYS A 22 -31.85 -70.21 30.43
CA LYS A 22 -30.89 -69.36 29.69
C LYS A 22 -31.22 -69.34 28.21
N ASP A 23 -31.58 -70.48 27.62
CA ASP A 23 -32.03 -70.55 26.23
C ASP A 23 -33.40 -69.92 26.01
N LEU A 24 -34.29 -69.87 27.02
CA LEU A 24 -35.56 -69.12 26.94
C LEU A 24 -35.32 -67.61 27.00
N ILE A 25 -34.40 -67.15 27.86
CA ILE A 25 -33.98 -65.74 27.95
C ILE A 25 -33.25 -65.33 26.66
N ASP A 26 -32.41 -66.21 26.11
CA ASP A 26 -31.66 -65.97 24.87
C ASP A 26 -32.54 -66.12 23.60
N LYS A 27 -33.62 -66.90 23.66
CA LYS A 27 -34.67 -66.95 22.63
C LYS A 27 -35.65 -65.78 22.75
N GLN A 28 -35.96 -65.29 23.96
CA GLN A 28 -36.79 -64.10 24.17
C GLN A 28 -36.03 -62.80 23.82
N SER A 29 -34.72 -62.73 24.08
CA SER A 29 -33.88 -61.60 23.65
C SER A 29 -33.71 -61.58 22.13
N LYS A 30 -33.66 -62.75 21.47
CA LYS A 30 -33.72 -62.89 19.99
C LYS A 30 -35.11 -62.64 19.38
N ALA A 31 -36.18 -62.58 20.17
CA ALA A 31 -37.55 -62.39 19.71
C ALA A 31 -38.12 -60.98 19.93
N LEU A 32 -37.34 -60.06 20.52
CA LEU A 32 -37.69 -58.64 20.46
C LEU A 32 -37.30 -58.13 19.06
N PRO A 33 -38.24 -57.60 18.27
CA PRO A 33 -37.87 -56.92 17.04
C PRO A 33 -36.84 -55.86 17.42
N ASN A 34 -35.70 -55.80 16.70
CA ASN A 34 -34.69 -54.77 16.88
C ASN A 34 -35.41 -53.45 17.15
N ARG A 35 -35.32 -52.93 18.38
CA ARG A 35 -36.02 -51.70 18.74
C ARG A 35 -35.38 -50.58 17.94
N VAL A 36 -36.05 -50.17 16.87
CA VAL A 36 -35.60 -49.06 16.03
C VAL A 36 -36.00 -47.78 16.75
N HIS A 37 -35.01 -47.09 17.31
CA HIS A 37 -35.19 -45.73 17.82
C HIS A 37 -34.98 -44.76 16.66
N THR A 38 -35.92 -43.84 16.48
CA THR A 38 -35.86 -42.81 15.42
C THR A 38 -35.81 -41.44 16.07
N PHE A 39 -34.81 -40.65 15.69
CA PHE A 39 -34.61 -39.28 16.17
C PHE A 39 -34.64 -38.32 14.98
N TYR A 40 -35.11 -37.10 15.20
CA TYR A 40 -35.25 -36.10 14.16
C TYR A 40 -34.29 -34.94 14.41
N PHE A 41 -33.59 -34.54 13.36
CA PHE A 41 -32.71 -33.38 13.36
C PHE A 41 -33.13 -32.42 12.26
N ILE A 42 -33.02 -31.12 12.52
CA ILE A 42 -33.34 -30.10 11.53
C ILE A 42 -32.26 -30.09 10.44
N LYS A 43 -32.67 -30.26 9.17
CA LYS A 43 -31.77 -30.07 8.04
C LYS A 43 -31.52 -28.57 7.81
N TYR A 44 -30.30 -28.10 8.06
CA TYR A 44 -29.87 -26.75 7.70
C TYR A 44 -29.35 -26.73 6.25
N GLN A 45 -30.21 -26.41 5.28
CA GLN A 45 -29.87 -26.39 3.84
C GLN A 45 -29.09 -25.16 3.35
N GLN A 46 -28.50 -24.35 4.24
CA GLN A 46 -27.90 -23.07 3.85
C GLN A 46 -26.80 -23.19 2.78
N HIS A 47 -26.10 -24.32 2.71
CA HIS A 47 -25.00 -24.51 1.75
C HIS A 47 -25.46 -24.99 0.36
N GLU A 48 -26.69 -25.51 0.26
CA GLU A 48 -27.26 -26.05 -0.98
C GLU A 48 -28.06 -24.98 -1.77
N GLU A 49 -28.19 -23.75 -1.24
CA GLU A 49 -28.87 -22.67 -1.97
C GLU A 49 -28.07 -22.28 -3.24
N PRO A 50 -28.70 -22.27 -4.43
CA PRO A 50 -28.04 -21.87 -5.69
C PRO A 50 -27.34 -20.50 -5.60
N LYS A 51 -27.93 -19.57 -4.86
CA LYS A 51 -27.38 -18.22 -4.65
C LYS A 51 -26.08 -18.24 -3.83
N ILE A 52 -25.99 -19.11 -2.82
CA ILE A 52 -24.80 -19.24 -1.97
C ILE A 52 -23.70 -19.96 -2.76
N MET A 53 -24.03 -21.01 -3.51
CA MET A 53 -23.09 -21.66 -4.42
C MET A 53 -22.56 -20.70 -5.50
N GLN A 54 -23.42 -19.87 -6.09
CA GLN A 54 -23.01 -18.84 -7.05
C GLN A 54 -22.08 -17.80 -6.41
N ASN A 55 -22.38 -17.34 -5.19
CA ASN A 55 -21.52 -16.42 -4.46
C ASN A 55 -20.15 -17.03 -4.14
N LEU A 56 -20.08 -18.31 -3.78
CA LEU A 56 -18.83 -19.03 -3.54
C LEU A 56 -18.04 -19.24 -4.82
N ALA A 57 -18.70 -19.60 -5.93
CA ALA A 57 -18.06 -19.71 -7.23
C ALA A 57 -17.46 -18.38 -7.67
N HIS A 58 -18.21 -17.28 -7.49
CA HIS A 58 -17.73 -15.94 -7.77
C HIS A 58 -16.55 -15.54 -6.87
N ALA A 59 -16.61 -15.85 -5.57
CA ALA A 59 -15.51 -15.59 -4.64
C ALA A 59 -14.24 -16.37 -5.02
N ASN A 60 -14.37 -17.65 -5.37
CA ASN A 60 -13.25 -18.47 -5.85
C ASN A 60 -12.64 -17.93 -7.14
N PHE A 61 -13.48 -17.54 -8.09
CA PHE A 61 -13.03 -16.91 -9.33
C PHE A 61 -12.27 -15.60 -9.05
N GLU A 62 -12.80 -14.74 -8.17
CA GLU A 62 -12.11 -13.52 -7.78
C GLU A 62 -10.77 -13.80 -7.09
N ILE A 63 -10.66 -14.82 -6.22
CA ILE A 63 -9.37 -15.19 -5.61
C ILE A 63 -8.34 -15.59 -6.67
N GLN A 64 -8.72 -16.44 -7.63
CA GLN A 64 -7.82 -16.85 -8.71
C GLN A 64 -7.39 -15.64 -9.55
N ARG A 65 -8.35 -14.82 -9.96
CA ARG A 65 -8.11 -13.60 -10.74
C ARG A 65 -7.18 -12.62 -10.02
N GLN A 66 -7.44 -12.33 -8.75
CA GLN A 66 -6.59 -11.41 -7.98
C GLN A 66 -5.19 -12.01 -7.75
N ARG A 67 -5.07 -13.32 -7.56
CA ARG A 67 -3.77 -14.01 -7.41
C ARG A 67 -2.91 -13.87 -8.67
N GLU A 68 -3.49 -14.09 -9.85
CA GLU A 68 -2.80 -13.90 -11.13
C GLU A 68 -2.34 -12.45 -11.30
N GLU A 69 -3.21 -11.49 -10.96
CA GLU A 69 -2.88 -10.07 -11.02
C GLU A 69 -1.74 -9.71 -10.05
N ILE A 70 -1.76 -10.23 -8.82
CA ILE A 70 -0.67 -10.03 -7.84
C ILE A 70 0.64 -10.60 -8.38
N ASN A 71 0.64 -11.78 -8.97
CA ASN A 71 1.84 -12.39 -9.55
C ASN A 71 2.40 -11.53 -10.70
N ARG A 72 1.51 -11.05 -11.58
CA ARG A 72 1.88 -10.13 -12.67
C ARG A 72 2.46 -8.83 -12.15
N LEU A 73 1.86 -8.23 -11.12
CA LEU A 73 2.33 -7.00 -10.50
C LEU A 73 3.66 -7.19 -9.78
N LYS A 74 3.88 -8.34 -9.11
CA LYS A 74 5.17 -8.68 -8.49
C LYS A 74 6.30 -8.78 -9.51
N GLY A 75 6.07 -9.43 -10.66
CA GLY A 75 7.06 -9.49 -11.73
C GLY A 75 7.40 -8.11 -12.31
N LYS A 76 6.40 -7.23 -12.45
CA LYS A 76 6.61 -5.82 -12.82
C LYS A 76 7.44 -5.08 -11.76
N LEU A 77 7.09 -5.25 -10.48
CA LEU A 77 7.78 -4.60 -9.37
C LEU A 77 9.27 -4.97 -9.36
N GLU A 78 9.59 -6.25 -9.47
CA GLU A 78 10.98 -6.73 -9.52
C GLU A 78 11.76 -6.11 -10.68
N THR A 79 11.15 -6.06 -11.87
CA THR A 79 11.76 -5.43 -13.06
C THR A 79 12.08 -3.96 -12.82
N ILE A 80 11.16 -3.22 -12.20
CA ILE A 80 11.34 -1.79 -11.91
C ILE A 80 12.40 -1.60 -10.80
N GLU A 81 12.39 -2.44 -9.77
CA GLU A 81 13.36 -2.37 -8.66
C GLU A 81 14.79 -2.64 -9.13
N VAL A 82 14.99 -3.60 -10.05
CA VAL A 82 16.29 -3.85 -10.69
C VAL A 82 16.76 -2.63 -11.47
N LYS A 83 15.89 -2.03 -12.30
CA LYS A 83 16.20 -0.80 -13.05
C LYS A 83 16.54 0.36 -12.13
N HIS A 84 15.74 0.56 -11.07
CA HIS A 84 15.93 1.61 -10.08
C HIS A 84 17.28 1.44 -9.36
N LYS A 85 17.63 0.23 -8.92
CA LYS A 85 18.93 -0.06 -8.28
C LYS A 85 20.10 0.25 -9.22
N SER A 86 20.01 -0.18 -10.48
CA SER A 86 21.03 0.10 -11.50
C SER A 86 21.22 1.61 -11.72
N MET A 87 20.13 2.35 -11.93
CA MET A 87 20.21 3.81 -12.13
C MET A 87 20.69 4.55 -10.89
N ARG A 88 20.33 4.09 -9.69
CA ARG A 88 20.79 4.69 -8.44
C ARG A 88 22.30 4.54 -8.25
N ASN A 89 22.88 3.41 -8.67
CA ASN A 89 24.33 3.23 -8.69
C ASN A 89 25.01 4.20 -9.67
N ILE A 90 24.43 4.39 -10.86
CA ILE A 90 24.95 5.34 -11.86
C ILE A 90 24.86 6.78 -11.33
N GLU A 91 23.76 7.15 -10.66
CA GLU A 91 23.59 8.47 -10.06
C GLU A 91 24.63 8.73 -8.97
N HIS A 92 24.92 7.74 -8.13
CA HIS A 92 25.95 7.84 -7.11
C HIS A 92 27.34 8.08 -7.72
N ILE A 93 27.71 7.30 -8.74
CA ILE A 93 28.96 7.51 -9.49
C ILE A 93 28.99 8.93 -10.07
N ASN A 94 27.89 9.39 -10.67
CA ASN A 94 27.84 10.72 -11.25
C ASN A 94 28.01 11.83 -10.21
N ARG A 95 27.40 11.68 -9.02
CA ARG A 95 27.55 12.63 -7.90
C ARG A 95 28.99 12.68 -7.39
N PHE A 96 29.66 11.53 -7.31
CA PHE A 96 31.08 11.48 -6.97
C PHE A 96 31.92 12.28 -7.99
N TRP A 97 31.65 12.10 -9.28
CA TRP A 97 32.30 12.88 -10.35
C TRP A 97 32.00 14.38 -10.29
N GLU A 98 30.76 14.79 -9.99
CA GLU A 98 30.40 16.20 -9.79
C GLU A 98 31.24 16.83 -8.67
N ASN A 99 31.41 16.14 -7.54
CA ASN A 99 32.23 16.59 -6.42
C ASN A 99 33.72 16.66 -6.78
N TYR A 100 34.23 15.63 -7.45
CA TYR A 100 35.62 15.57 -7.89
C TYR A 100 35.97 16.72 -8.85
N TYR A 101 35.08 16.99 -9.83
CA TYR A 101 35.22 18.16 -10.70
C TYR A 101 35.30 19.45 -9.89
N GLY A 102 34.37 19.66 -8.96
CA GLY A 102 34.34 20.86 -8.12
C GLY A 102 35.68 21.09 -7.42
N MET A 103 36.29 20.04 -6.88
CA MET A 103 37.59 20.11 -6.21
C MET A 103 38.73 20.46 -7.18
N VAL A 104 38.86 19.74 -8.30
CA VAL A 104 39.96 19.93 -9.26
C VAL A 104 39.86 21.29 -9.95
N ALA A 105 38.66 21.66 -10.42
CA ALA A 105 38.41 22.93 -11.08
C ALA A 105 38.63 24.11 -10.13
N ASN A 106 38.18 24.03 -8.86
CA ASN A 106 38.49 25.08 -7.88
C ASN A 106 39.99 25.21 -7.65
N ARG A 107 40.71 24.10 -7.44
CA ARG A 107 42.15 24.14 -7.19
C ARG A 107 42.89 24.80 -8.34
N LYS A 108 42.58 24.40 -9.58
CA LYS A 108 43.18 24.98 -10.79
C LYS A 108 42.79 26.45 -11.00
N SER A 109 41.53 26.81 -10.72
CA SER A 109 41.08 28.20 -10.78
C SER A 109 41.75 29.09 -9.73
N GLN A 110 41.98 28.56 -8.52
CA GLN A 110 42.72 29.25 -7.46
C GLN A 110 44.19 29.44 -7.84
N GLU A 111 44.85 28.43 -8.41
CA GLU A 111 46.23 28.53 -8.93
C GLU A 111 46.33 29.65 -9.98
N LEU A 112 45.41 29.71 -10.95
CA LEU A 112 45.36 30.77 -11.94
C LEU A 112 45.04 32.14 -11.33
N THR A 113 44.15 32.20 -10.34
CA THR A 113 43.79 33.44 -9.64
C THR A 113 44.97 33.96 -8.83
N ARG A 114 45.76 33.09 -8.21
CA ARG A 114 47.00 33.47 -7.50
C ARG A 114 48.01 34.08 -8.46
N ILE A 115 48.26 33.45 -9.61
CA ILE A 115 49.17 33.99 -10.65
C ILE A 115 48.67 35.36 -11.15
N LYS A 116 47.37 35.50 -11.43
CA LYS A 116 46.76 36.80 -11.75
C LYS A 116 46.88 37.82 -10.61
N GLY A 117 46.77 37.37 -9.36
CA GLY A 117 46.89 38.20 -8.16
C GLY A 117 48.31 38.73 -7.93
N PHE A 118 49.34 37.92 -8.21
CA PHE A 118 50.73 38.39 -8.23
C PHE A 118 50.92 39.50 -9.28
N LEU A 119 50.36 39.34 -10.48
CA LEU A 119 50.38 40.39 -11.51
C LEU A 119 49.60 41.65 -11.10
N LYS A 120 48.50 41.51 -10.35
CA LYS A 120 47.73 42.65 -9.83
C LYS A 120 48.43 43.40 -8.69
N LYS A 121 49.19 42.73 -7.83
CA LYS A 121 49.90 43.41 -6.72
C LYS A 121 50.98 44.36 -7.22
N ASP A 122 51.57 44.09 -8.38
CA ASP A 122 52.48 45.01 -9.06
C ASP A 122 51.75 46.19 -9.73
N ALA A 123 50.44 46.08 -9.97
CA ALA A 123 49.64 47.09 -10.67
C ALA A 123 48.80 48.00 -9.75
N ASN A 124 48.46 47.56 -8.54
CA ASN A 124 47.31 48.10 -7.79
C ASN A 124 47.68 48.96 -6.56
N THR A 125 48.51 50.00 -6.73
CA THR A 125 48.69 51.06 -5.70
C THR A 125 47.62 52.15 -5.77
N LYS A 126 46.66 52.11 -6.71
CA LYS A 126 45.68 53.19 -6.90
C LYS A 126 44.34 52.65 -7.43
N GLY A 127 43.29 52.66 -6.61
CA GLY A 127 41.93 52.46 -7.13
C GLY A 127 40.93 51.91 -6.13
N MET A 128 40.64 52.65 -5.07
CA MET A 128 39.50 52.37 -4.19
C MET A 128 38.27 53.08 -4.76
N ARG A 129 37.24 52.32 -5.17
CA ARG A 129 35.97 52.85 -5.68
C ARG A 129 35.07 53.33 -4.55
N LEU A 130 34.73 54.61 -4.56
CA LEU A 130 33.66 55.24 -3.77
C LEU A 130 32.33 55.20 -4.56
N ARG A 131 31.19 55.08 -3.87
CA ARG A 131 29.85 55.27 -4.44
C ARG A 131 29.68 56.70 -4.95
N LEU A 132 28.93 56.88 -6.04
CA LEU A 132 28.65 58.19 -6.64
C LEU A 132 27.60 58.94 -5.80
N PRO A 133 27.87 60.17 -5.33
CA PRO A 133 26.95 60.98 -4.50
C PRO A 133 25.54 61.17 -5.08
N GLU A 134 25.41 61.18 -6.41
CA GLU A 134 24.18 61.45 -7.14
C GLU A 134 23.10 60.33 -7.01
N GLU A 135 23.51 59.07 -6.82
CA GLU A 135 22.56 57.95 -6.58
C GLU A 135 21.91 58.05 -5.19
N GLU A 136 22.70 58.45 -4.20
CA GLU A 136 22.30 58.52 -2.80
C GLU A 136 21.31 59.66 -2.55
N GLU A 137 21.55 60.81 -3.18
CA GLU A 137 20.64 61.95 -3.16
C GLU A 137 19.28 61.64 -3.81
N LEU A 138 19.28 60.98 -4.98
CA LEU A 138 18.06 60.60 -5.69
C LEU A 138 17.23 59.56 -4.91
N LEU A 139 17.90 58.60 -4.24
CA LEU A 139 17.26 57.60 -3.38
C LEU A 139 16.58 58.26 -2.17
N ASN A 140 17.23 59.25 -1.55
CA ASN A 140 16.69 59.98 -0.42
C ASN A 140 15.47 60.82 -0.81
N LEU A 141 15.47 61.39 -2.02
CA LEU A 141 14.33 62.13 -2.57
C LEU A 141 13.12 61.21 -2.86
N ILE A 142 13.35 60.03 -3.45
CA ILE A 142 12.31 59.01 -3.69
C ILE A 142 11.72 58.52 -2.35
N LYS A 143 12.54 58.32 -1.32
CA LYS A 143 12.08 57.96 0.04
C LYS A 143 11.23 59.07 0.65
N ALA A 144 11.64 60.33 0.54
CA ALA A 144 10.90 61.47 1.05
C ALA A 144 9.53 61.65 0.38
N LEU A 145 9.45 61.46 -0.95
CA LEU A 145 8.19 61.52 -1.69
C LEU A 145 7.25 60.36 -1.34
N ASN A 146 7.77 59.13 -1.23
CA ASN A 146 6.99 57.97 -0.78
C ASN A 146 6.43 58.16 0.64
N HIS A 147 7.22 58.73 1.55
CA HIS A 147 6.77 59.06 2.89
C HIS A 147 5.66 60.12 2.88
N ARG A 148 5.77 61.14 2.01
CA ARG A 148 4.74 62.18 1.83
C ARG A 148 3.43 61.63 1.29
N MET A 149 3.46 60.68 0.35
CA MET A 149 2.24 60.05 -0.18
C MET A 149 1.54 59.14 0.84
N LYS A 150 2.31 58.42 1.68
CA LYS A 150 1.74 57.50 2.68
C LYS A 150 1.09 58.20 3.87
N ASN A 151 1.60 59.38 4.26
CA ASN A 151 1.28 59.99 5.55
C ASN A 151 0.47 61.30 5.47
N LYS A 152 0.13 61.79 4.27
CA LYS A 152 -0.73 62.98 4.07
C LYS A 152 -1.96 62.63 3.25
N THR A 153 -3.12 63.16 3.65
CA THR A 153 -4.35 63.13 2.85
C THR A 153 -4.20 64.11 1.69
N LEU A 154 -4.00 63.59 0.48
CA LEU A 154 -3.77 64.37 -0.74
C LEU A 154 -5.04 64.40 -1.60
N SER A 155 -5.23 65.47 -2.39
CA SER A 155 -6.24 65.48 -3.45
C SER A 155 -5.86 64.49 -4.55
N ALA A 156 -6.84 63.86 -5.19
CA ALA A 156 -6.62 62.92 -6.30
C ALA A 156 -5.75 63.51 -7.44
N TYR A 157 -5.82 64.83 -7.64
CA TYR A 157 -4.98 65.54 -8.60
C TYR A 157 -3.49 65.60 -8.17
N GLU A 158 -3.24 65.90 -6.89
CA GLU A 158 -1.90 66.01 -6.32
C GLU A 158 -1.24 64.63 -6.20
N GLU A 159 -2.01 63.62 -5.82
CA GLU A 159 -1.58 62.22 -5.80
C GLU A 159 -1.16 61.76 -7.20
N LYS A 160 -1.98 62.04 -8.23
CA LYS A 160 -1.63 61.72 -9.62
C LYS A 160 -0.38 62.45 -10.10
N LYS A 161 -0.17 63.71 -9.69
CA LYS A 161 1.04 64.49 -10.01
C LYS A 161 2.29 63.93 -9.33
N LEU A 162 2.21 63.58 -8.05
CA LEU A 162 3.32 62.98 -7.29
C LEU A 162 3.67 61.58 -7.82
N MET A 163 2.68 60.77 -8.18
CA MET A 163 2.90 59.47 -8.83
C MET A 163 3.63 59.60 -10.17
N LYS A 164 3.35 60.66 -10.95
CA LYS A 164 4.07 60.92 -12.20
C LYS A 164 5.54 61.28 -11.93
N GLN A 165 5.80 62.17 -10.97
CA GLN A 165 7.16 62.56 -10.58
C GLN A 165 7.95 61.39 -10.01
N LEU A 166 7.31 60.52 -9.22
CA LEU A 166 7.95 59.35 -8.64
C LEU A 166 8.34 58.34 -9.72
N LYS A 167 7.47 58.11 -10.72
CA LYS A 167 7.79 57.30 -11.90
C LYS A 167 8.95 57.88 -12.71
N GLU A 168 9.00 59.20 -12.89
CA GLU A 168 10.09 59.87 -13.61
C GLU A 168 11.43 59.75 -12.85
N MET A 169 11.42 59.89 -11.53
CA MET A 169 12.61 59.74 -10.68
C MET A 169 13.09 58.28 -10.59
N GLU A 170 12.18 57.32 -10.49
CA GLU A 170 12.51 55.89 -10.53
C GLU A 170 13.09 55.50 -11.89
N ALA A 171 12.52 55.97 -12.99
CA ALA A 171 13.07 55.79 -14.34
C ALA A 171 14.47 56.41 -14.50
N THR A 172 14.71 57.56 -13.85
CA THR A 172 16.03 58.22 -13.85
C THR A 172 17.04 57.42 -13.03
N ARG A 173 16.63 56.88 -11.87
CA ARG A 173 17.45 55.98 -11.03
C ARG A 173 17.86 54.73 -11.80
N GLU A 174 16.92 54.10 -12.49
CA GLU A 174 17.20 52.91 -13.31
C GLU A 174 18.23 53.19 -14.40
N ARG A 175 18.15 54.36 -15.05
CA ARG A 175 19.16 54.79 -16.03
C ARG A 175 20.54 55.00 -15.41
N ILE A 176 20.63 55.67 -14.25
CA ILE A 176 21.90 55.86 -13.53
C ILE A 176 22.51 54.50 -13.15
N MET A 177 21.68 53.56 -12.66
CA MET A 177 22.14 52.21 -12.32
C MET A 177 22.59 51.42 -13.56
N MET A 178 21.90 51.56 -14.68
CA MET A 178 22.28 50.94 -15.95
C MET A 178 23.62 51.50 -16.46
N ASN A 179 23.77 52.83 -16.47
CA ASN A 179 25.00 53.52 -16.88
C ASN A 179 26.18 53.17 -15.96
N ALA A 180 25.97 53.16 -14.64
CA ALA A 180 26.99 52.75 -13.68
C ALA A 180 27.37 51.28 -13.86
N SER A 181 26.40 50.40 -14.17
CA SER A 181 26.66 48.99 -14.49
C SER A 181 27.49 48.85 -15.78
N GLU A 182 27.16 49.61 -16.82
CA GLU A 182 27.93 49.66 -18.06
C GLU A 182 29.35 50.19 -17.83
N GLU A 183 29.52 51.22 -17.02
CA GLU A 183 30.83 51.77 -16.65
C GLU A 183 31.66 50.79 -15.80
N VAL A 184 31.02 49.97 -14.95
CA VAL A 184 31.67 48.85 -14.26
C VAL A 184 32.18 47.83 -15.28
N LYS A 185 31.34 47.42 -16.25
CA LYS A 185 31.73 46.46 -17.29
C LYS A 185 32.88 47.00 -18.16
N GLN A 186 32.79 48.25 -18.61
CA GLN A 186 33.83 48.88 -19.42
C GLN A 186 35.16 49.00 -18.67
N ASN A 187 35.13 49.33 -17.37
CA ASN A 187 36.34 49.38 -16.56
C ASN A 187 36.92 47.98 -16.30
N GLN A 188 36.08 46.97 -16.07
CA GLN A 188 36.53 45.57 -15.99
C GLN A 188 37.20 45.13 -17.30
N GLU A 189 36.61 45.43 -18.45
CA GLU A 189 37.21 45.14 -19.76
C GLU A 189 38.54 45.88 -19.98
N ARG A 190 38.64 47.13 -19.53
CA ARG A 190 39.86 47.94 -19.63
C ARG A 190 40.97 47.35 -18.75
N GLU A 191 40.66 47.02 -17.50
CA GLU A 191 41.57 46.32 -16.58
C GLU A 191 42.00 44.97 -17.12
N GLU A 192 41.09 44.18 -17.72
CA GLU A 192 41.42 42.90 -18.34
C GLU A 192 42.39 43.06 -19.50
N LYS A 193 42.15 44.04 -20.39
CA LYS A 193 43.05 44.37 -21.52
C LYS A 193 44.43 44.81 -21.03
N GLU A 194 44.50 45.61 -19.97
CA GLU A 194 45.76 46.07 -19.38
C GLU A 194 46.53 44.93 -18.69
N ASN A 195 45.85 44.10 -17.91
CA ASN A 195 46.42 42.90 -17.31
C ASN A 195 46.94 41.92 -18.36
N GLN A 196 46.23 41.77 -19.48
CA GLN A 196 46.65 40.92 -20.59
C GLN A 196 47.90 41.47 -21.29
N ARG A 197 48.01 42.79 -21.44
CA ARG A 197 49.23 43.45 -21.96
C ARG A 197 50.43 43.24 -21.02
N LEU A 198 50.25 43.43 -19.72
CA LEU A 198 51.30 43.21 -18.71
C LEU A 198 51.74 41.75 -18.65
N PHE A 199 50.79 40.81 -18.64
CA PHE A 199 51.09 39.38 -18.74
C PHE A 199 51.91 39.05 -19.99
N ASN A 200 51.56 39.64 -21.14
CA ASN A 200 52.30 39.44 -22.39
C ASN A 200 53.72 40.02 -22.37
N LYS A 201 53.98 41.04 -21.54
CA LYS A 201 55.28 41.68 -21.42
C LYS A 201 56.21 41.01 -20.41
N ILE A 202 55.65 40.55 -19.29
CA ILE A 202 56.40 40.07 -18.12
C ILE A 202 56.66 38.56 -18.17
N VAL A 203 55.74 37.80 -18.76
CA VAL A 203 55.80 36.33 -18.73
C VAL A 203 56.54 35.78 -19.95
N ASP A 204 57.44 34.83 -19.74
CA ASP A 204 58.21 34.21 -20.81
C ASP A 204 57.32 33.25 -21.65
N ALA A 205 57.73 32.98 -22.90
CA ALA A 205 56.96 32.16 -23.83
C ALA A 205 56.54 30.77 -23.27
N PRO A 206 57.38 30.01 -22.53
CA PRO A 206 56.99 28.73 -21.95
C PRO A 206 55.87 28.85 -20.91
N ALA A 207 55.89 29.90 -20.09
CA ALA A 207 54.88 30.14 -19.07
C ALA A 207 53.54 30.59 -19.67
N LYS A 208 53.55 31.33 -20.79
CA LYS A 208 52.33 31.64 -21.55
C LYS A 208 51.67 30.37 -22.11
N GLU A 209 52.47 29.47 -22.69
CA GLU A 209 51.94 28.22 -23.25
C GLU A 209 51.41 27.30 -22.14
N TRP A 210 52.05 27.29 -20.97
CA TRP A 210 51.54 26.59 -19.79
C TRP A 210 50.18 27.15 -19.33
N VAL A 211 50.03 28.48 -19.18
CA VAL A 211 48.74 29.10 -18.79
C VAL A 211 47.66 28.78 -19.82
N LYS A 212 47.97 28.90 -21.11
CA LYS A 212 47.04 28.56 -22.20
C LYS A 212 46.60 27.10 -22.13
N SER A 213 47.51 26.18 -21.83
CA SER A 213 47.22 24.76 -21.63
C SER A 213 46.33 24.51 -20.42
N GLN A 214 46.56 25.20 -19.30
CA GLN A 214 45.71 25.10 -18.11
C GLN A 214 44.30 25.67 -18.36
N VAL A 215 44.18 26.80 -19.07
CA VAL A 215 42.88 27.38 -19.43
C VAL A 215 42.09 26.42 -20.32
N LYS A 216 42.70 25.89 -21.39
CA LYS A 216 42.07 24.86 -22.25
C LYS A 216 41.64 23.61 -21.48
N PHE A 217 42.44 23.18 -20.51
CA PHE A 217 42.09 22.05 -19.64
C PHE A 217 40.85 22.35 -18.80
N ILE A 218 40.77 23.54 -18.18
CA ILE A 218 39.61 23.96 -17.38
C ILE A 218 38.35 24.08 -18.24
N GLU A 219 38.45 24.64 -19.45
CA GLU A 219 37.33 24.75 -20.39
C GLU A 219 36.78 23.37 -20.76
N ARG A 220 37.64 22.43 -21.20
CA ARG A 220 37.24 21.05 -21.51
C ARG A 220 36.60 20.36 -20.30
N MET A 221 37.18 20.54 -19.11
CA MET A 221 36.63 20.00 -17.88
C MET A 221 35.24 20.58 -17.56
N LYS A 222 35.05 21.88 -17.81
CA LYS A 222 33.76 22.56 -17.61
C LYS A 222 32.70 22.03 -18.57
N GLU A 223 33.01 21.83 -19.83
CA GLU A 223 32.11 21.21 -20.82
C GLU A 223 31.69 19.81 -20.39
N MET A 224 32.66 18.94 -20.04
CA MET A 224 32.36 17.60 -19.54
C MET A 224 31.51 17.62 -18.26
N HIS A 225 31.76 18.56 -17.36
CA HIS A 225 30.96 18.72 -16.16
C HIS A 225 29.53 19.15 -16.47
N GLN A 226 29.33 20.10 -17.39
CA GLN A 226 28.00 20.53 -17.82
C GLN A 226 27.22 19.38 -18.44
N GLU A 227 27.85 18.60 -19.33
CA GLU A 227 27.24 17.43 -19.95
C GLU A 227 26.85 16.36 -18.91
N ARG A 228 27.76 16.03 -17.99
CA ARG A 228 27.49 15.08 -16.90
C ARG A 228 26.43 15.57 -15.94
N ARG A 229 26.40 16.87 -15.63
CA ARG A 229 25.39 17.48 -14.78
C ARG A 229 24.00 17.42 -15.43
N ALA A 230 23.91 17.64 -16.74
CA ALA A 230 22.68 17.45 -17.49
C ALA A 230 22.22 15.98 -17.41
N LYS A 231 23.11 15.03 -17.69
CA LYS A 231 22.86 13.59 -17.51
C LYS A 231 22.40 13.24 -16.09
N GLY A 232 23.03 13.83 -15.06
CA GLY A 232 22.66 13.65 -13.65
C GLY A 232 21.28 14.18 -13.30
N GLN A 233 20.88 15.31 -13.90
CA GLN A 233 19.51 15.82 -13.74
C GLN A 233 18.47 14.90 -14.36
N HIS A 234 18.76 14.35 -15.54
CA HIS A 234 17.89 13.35 -16.18
C HIS A 234 17.76 12.09 -15.31
N LEU A 235 18.88 11.51 -14.86
CA LEU A 235 18.88 10.35 -13.96
C LEU A 235 18.05 10.58 -12.69
N ARG A 236 18.15 11.77 -12.07
CA ARG A 236 17.35 12.10 -10.87
C ARG A 236 15.86 12.19 -11.16
N LYS A 237 15.47 12.72 -12.33
CA LYS A 237 14.06 12.75 -12.77
C LYS A 237 13.55 11.33 -13.01
N ASP A 238 14.33 10.50 -13.68
CA ASP A 238 13.97 9.11 -14.00
C ASP A 238 13.88 8.25 -12.73
N LEU A 239 14.81 8.42 -11.78
CA LEU A 239 14.74 7.78 -10.47
C LEU A 239 13.46 8.15 -9.72
N LYS A 240 13.10 9.44 -9.70
CA LYS A 240 11.84 9.90 -9.07
C LYS A 240 10.61 9.31 -9.77
N ALA A 241 10.65 9.18 -11.09
CA ALA A 241 9.57 8.54 -11.85
C ALA A 241 9.44 7.05 -11.47
N LEU A 242 10.56 6.31 -11.38
CA LEU A 242 10.54 4.91 -10.94
C LEU A 242 10.10 4.75 -9.49
N GLU A 243 10.52 5.63 -8.57
CA GLU A 243 10.07 5.61 -7.18
C GLU A 243 8.53 5.76 -7.08
N ASN A 244 7.96 6.66 -7.88
CA ASN A 244 6.51 6.80 -7.98
C ASN A 244 5.85 5.55 -8.58
N GLU A 245 6.44 4.95 -9.60
CA GLU A 245 5.92 3.72 -10.23
C GLU A 245 5.94 2.54 -9.24
N ILE A 246 7.06 2.35 -8.52
CA ILE A 246 7.19 1.35 -7.44
C ILE A 246 6.08 1.54 -6.40
N ARG A 247 5.84 2.79 -5.98
CA ARG A 247 4.78 3.12 -5.01
C ARG A 247 3.40 2.72 -5.55
N LEU A 248 3.07 3.11 -6.77
CA LEU A 248 1.79 2.79 -7.41
C LEU A 248 1.58 1.28 -7.56
N VAL A 249 2.61 0.53 -7.98
CA VAL A 249 2.53 -0.93 -8.09
C VAL A 249 2.29 -1.57 -6.73
N LYS A 250 2.93 -1.08 -5.66
CA LYS A 250 2.67 -1.55 -4.28
C LYS A 250 1.24 -1.27 -3.83
N GLU A 251 0.70 -0.09 -4.15
CA GLU A 251 -0.70 0.26 -3.87
C GLU A 251 -1.68 -0.66 -4.63
N TRP A 252 -1.39 -1.00 -5.88
CA TRP A 252 -2.20 -1.94 -6.66
C TRP A 252 -2.14 -3.37 -6.09
N ILE A 253 -0.95 -3.83 -5.66
CA ILE A 253 -0.82 -5.13 -4.97
C ILE A 253 -1.67 -5.14 -3.69
N ASN A 254 -1.61 -4.08 -2.88
CA ASN A 254 -2.41 -3.97 -1.66
C ASN A 254 -3.92 -3.96 -1.96
N THR A 255 -4.32 -3.27 -3.02
CA THR A 255 -5.73 -3.24 -3.47
C THR A 255 -6.20 -4.63 -3.90
N ALA A 256 -5.40 -5.35 -4.67
CA ALA A 256 -5.69 -6.72 -5.09
C ALA A 256 -5.77 -7.68 -3.89
N ASN A 257 -4.83 -7.57 -2.94
CA ASN A 257 -4.86 -8.32 -1.68
C ASN A 257 -6.14 -8.06 -0.88
N SER A 258 -6.57 -6.80 -0.74
CA SER A 258 -7.81 -6.46 -0.02
C SER A 258 -9.06 -7.08 -0.68
N LYS A 259 -9.11 -7.11 -2.01
CA LYS A 259 -10.19 -7.79 -2.74
C LYS A 259 -10.17 -9.30 -2.50
N MET A 260 -8.98 -9.90 -2.57
CA MET A 260 -8.78 -11.32 -2.32
C MET A 260 -9.15 -11.71 -0.88
N GLU A 261 -8.81 -10.88 0.11
CA GLU A 261 -9.18 -11.08 1.52
C GLU A 261 -10.70 -11.04 1.72
N LYS A 262 -11.40 -10.09 1.08
CA LYS A 262 -12.87 -10.05 1.10
C LYS A 262 -13.48 -11.33 0.53
N ALA A 263 -12.95 -11.85 -0.56
CA ALA A 263 -13.40 -13.10 -1.15
C ALA A 263 -13.11 -14.31 -0.24
N HIS A 264 -11.92 -14.38 0.37
CA HIS A 264 -11.61 -15.40 1.38
C HIS A 264 -12.57 -15.36 2.57
N ASN A 265 -12.94 -14.17 3.04
CA ASN A 265 -13.91 -14.03 4.13
C ASN A 265 -15.30 -14.56 3.77
N VAL A 266 -15.74 -14.44 2.52
CA VAL A 266 -17.00 -15.04 2.06
C VAL A 266 -16.95 -16.57 2.14
N ILE A 267 -15.87 -17.16 1.63
CA ILE A 267 -15.67 -18.61 1.67
C ILE A 267 -15.57 -19.11 3.11
N HIS A 268 -14.74 -18.44 3.92
CA HIS A 268 -14.51 -18.83 5.31
C HIS A 268 -15.80 -18.78 6.14
N LYS A 269 -16.62 -17.73 5.96
CA LYS A 269 -17.94 -17.65 6.63
C LYS A 269 -18.84 -18.81 6.22
N SER A 270 -18.94 -19.09 4.92
CA SER A 270 -19.78 -20.20 4.43
C SER A 270 -19.31 -21.55 4.95
N GLU A 271 -18.00 -21.78 4.99
CA GLU A 271 -17.42 -23.02 5.50
C GLU A 271 -17.63 -23.16 7.01
N LYS A 272 -17.48 -22.06 7.76
CA LYS A 272 -17.79 -22.03 9.19
C LYS A 272 -19.25 -22.44 9.46
N TYR A 273 -20.21 -21.84 8.76
CA TYR A 273 -21.62 -22.23 8.91
C TYR A 273 -21.85 -23.70 8.55
N ARG A 274 -21.15 -24.23 7.53
CA ARG A 274 -21.25 -25.63 7.11
C ARG A 274 -20.77 -26.58 8.20
N LEU A 275 -19.62 -26.27 8.79
CA LEU A 275 -19.07 -27.07 9.88
C LEU A 275 -19.96 -27.01 11.11
N GLU A 276 -20.46 -25.82 11.49
CA GLU A 276 -21.41 -25.66 12.61
C GLU A 276 -22.70 -26.46 12.41
N ALA A 277 -23.22 -26.54 11.17
CA ALA A 277 -24.40 -27.35 10.87
C ALA A 277 -24.15 -28.88 10.95
N LEU A 278 -22.90 -29.33 10.82
CA LEU A 278 -22.53 -30.74 10.88
C LEU A 278 -22.23 -31.23 12.30
N VAL A 279 -21.94 -30.33 13.26
CA VAL A 279 -21.59 -30.71 14.64
C VAL A 279 -22.67 -31.59 15.28
N PRO A 280 -23.97 -31.19 15.34
CA PRO A 280 -24.99 -32.01 15.98
C PRO A 280 -25.18 -33.37 15.28
N LEU A 281 -24.94 -33.43 13.97
CA LEU A 281 -25.03 -34.68 13.21
C LEU A 281 -23.88 -35.62 13.55
N ASN A 282 -22.67 -35.12 13.66
CA ASN A 282 -21.50 -35.91 14.05
C ASN A 282 -21.62 -36.39 15.50
N ASP A 283 -22.09 -35.53 16.41
CA ASP A 283 -22.34 -35.90 17.81
C ASP A 283 -23.43 -36.96 17.91
N ALA A 284 -24.52 -36.82 17.15
CA ALA A 284 -25.57 -37.83 17.06
C ALA A 284 -25.06 -39.17 16.51
N MET A 285 -24.17 -39.14 15.51
CA MET A 285 -23.53 -40.35 14.97
C MET A 285 -22.64 -41.03 16.01
N ALA A 286 -21.84 -40.28 16.77
CA ALA A 286 -20.99 -40.82 17.84
C ALA A 286 -21.83 -41.45 18.96
N LEU A 287 -22.88 -40.77 19.42
CA LEU A 287 -23.80 -41.31 20.44
C LEU A 287 -24.55 -42.55 19.94
N ALA A 288 -24.90 -42.59 18.66
CA ALA A 288 -25.52 -43.76 18.04
C ALA A 288 -24.56 -44.97 17.97
N GLU A 289 -23.27 -44.74 17.71
CA GLU A 289 -22.22 -45.78 17.77
C GLU A 289 -22.03 -46.31 19.20
N GLU A 290 -22.08 -45.43 20.20
CA GLU A 290 -22.03 -45.77 21.63
C GLU A 290 -23.33 -46.40 22.16
N LYS A 291 -24.41 -46.35 21.38
CA LYS A 291 -25.77 -46.81 21.73
C LYS A 291 -26.35 -46.10 22.95
N ASP A 292 -25.96 -44.85 23.19
CA ASP A 292 -26.52 -44.02 24.25
C ASP A 292 -27.84 -43.38 23.77
N ILE A 293 -28.95 -44.09 24.02
CA ILE A 293 -30.29 -43.70 23.57
C ILE A 293 -30.78 -42.45 24.31
N ASP A 294 -30.44 -42.33 25.60
CA ASP A 294 -30.93 -41.24 26.44
C ASP A 294 -30.23 -39.93 26.07
N ALA A 295 -28.91 -39.95 25.86
CA ALA A 295 -28.16 -38.79 25.39
C ALA A 295 -28.58 -38.38 23.97
N LEU A 296 -28.87 -39.33 23.09
CA LEU A 296 -29.33 -39.04 21.73
C LEU A 296 -30.73 -38.41 21.72
N ALA A 297 -31.61 -38.84 22.64
CA ALA A 297 -32.92 -38.22 22.85
C ALA A 297 -32.78 -36.78 23.35
N GLU A 298 -31.90 -36.54 24.32
CA GLU A 298 -31.62 -35.20 24.84
C GLU A 298 -31.06 -34.27 23.75
N LEU A 299 -30.07 -34.74 22.97
CA LEU A 299 -29.47 -33.97 21.88
C LEU A 299 -30.52 -33.59 20.82
N SER A 300 -31.38 -34.53 20.41
CA SER A 300 -32.45 -34.28 19.45
C SER A 300 -33.47 -33.27 19.98
N ASN A 301 -33.90 -33.40 21.23
CA ASN A 301 -34.84 -32.48 21.86
C ASN A 301 -34.24 -31.07 21.98
N ASN A 302 -32.99 -30.95 22.43
CA ASN A 302 -32.31 -29.67 22.57
C ASN A 302 -32.18 -28.93 21.23
N GLU A 303 -31.83 -29.63 20.14
CA GLU A 303 -31.78 -29.03 18.80
C GLU A 303 -33.16 -28.57 18.31
N ILE A 304 -34.21 -29.35 18.60
CA ILE A 304 -35.60 -28.98 18.27
C ILE A 304 -36.04 -27.74 19.06
N GLU A 305 -35.82 -27.70 20.36
CA GLU A 305 -36.15 -26.55 21.22
C GLU A 305 -35.41 -25.29 20.79
N ARG A 306 -34.11 -25.42 20.48
CA ARG A 306 -33.29 -24.33 19.94
C ARG A 306 -33.84 -23.82 18.63
N PHE A 307 -34.23 -24.70 17.70
CA PHE A 307 -34.83 -24.30 16.43
C PHE A 307 -36.17 -23.59 16.65
N PHE A 308 -37.07 -24.16 17.46
CA PHE A 308 -38.38 -23.54 17.72
C PHE A 308 -38.25 -22.19 18.45
N SER A 309 -37.25 -22.04 19.31
CA SER A 309 -36.91 -20.76 19.93
C SER A 309 -36.51 -19.72 18.89
N GLN A 310 -35.72 -20.08 17.87
CA GLN A 310 -35.39 -19.18 16.76
C GLN A 310 -36.58 -18.93 15.84
N TRP A 311 -37.37 -19.96 15.54
CA TRP A 311 -38.55 -19.88 14.69
C TRP A 311 -39.63 -18.95 15.23
N SER A 312 -39.86 -18.99 16.54
CA SER A 312 -40.86 -18.16 17.22
C SER A 312 -40.37 -16.72 17.45
N ASN A 313 -39.10 -16.53 17.80
CA ASN A 313 -38.58 -15.23 18.24
C ASN A 313 -37.87 -14.43 17.14
N ASN A 314 -37.48 -15.05 16.01
CA ASN A 314 -36.73 -14.39 14.94
C ASN A 314 -37.45 -14.47 13.59
N LYS A 315 -38.13 -13.37 13.22
CA LYS A 315 -38.85 -13.26 11.95
C LYS A 315 -37.94 -13.43 10.72
N LEU A 316 -36.72 -12.90 10.77
CA LEU A 316 -35.77 -13.01 9.67
C LEU A 316 -35.36 -14.47 9.47
N PHE A 317 -35.05 -15.19 10.55
CA PHE A 317 -34.75 -16.62 10.51
C PHE A 317 -35.91 -17.43 9.92
N LYS A 318 -37.14 -17.17 10.39
CA LYS A 318 -38.34 -17.87 9.90
C LYS A 318 -38.55 -17.67 8.40
N THR A 319 -38.59 -16.43 7.92
CA THR A 319 -38.79 -16.12 6.50
C THR A 319 -37.68 -16.71 5.63
N ASP A 320 -36.44 -16.68 6.12
CA ASP A 320 -35.27 -17.21 5.42
C ASP A 320 -35.28 -18.76 5.36
N TYR A 321 -35.68 -19.42 6.45
CA TYR A 321 -35.86 -20.87 6.48
C TYR A 321 -37.03 -21.34 5.61
N GLU A 322 -38.18 -20.66 5.66
CA GLU A 322 -39.33 -20.93 4.78
C GLU A 322 -38.89 -20.85 3.31
N ARG A 323 -38.19 -19.78 2.92
CA ARG A 323 -37.65 -19.59 1.57
C ARG A 323 -36.74 -20.75 1.13
N ARG A 324 -35.86 -21.23 2.01
CA ARG A 324 -34.94 -22.34 1.73
C ARG A 324 -35.64 -23.65 1.42
N VAL A 325 -36.68 -23.96 2.19
CA VAL A 325 -37.32 -25.27 2.14
C VAL A 325 -38.31 -25.38 0.96
N LEU A 326 -38.74 -24.25 0.37
CA LEU A 326 -39.67 -24.21 -0.77
C LEU A 326 -39.27 -25.12 -1.94
N GLN A 327 -38.02 -25.04 -2.41
CA GLN A 327 -37.57 -25.86 -3.55
C GLN A 327 -37.60 -27.37 -3.24
N SER A 328 -37.29 -27.72 -1.99
CA SER A 328 -37.37 -29.10 -1.49
C SER A 328 -38.82 -29.57 -1.35
N LEU A 329 -39.73 -28.70 -0.92
CA LEU A 329 -41.16 -29.00 -0.85
C LEU A 329 -41.74 -29.20 -2.25
N GLU A 330 -41.38 -28.33 -3.19
CA GLU A 330 -41.87 -28.41 -4.56
C GLU A 330 -41.39 -29.68 -5.28
N THR A 331 -40.12 -30.05 -5.15
CA THR A 331 -39.59 -31.31 -5.69
C THR A 331 -40.32 -32.54 -5.13
N ARG A 332 -40.82 -32.46 -3.89
CA ARG A 332 -41.57 -33.53 -3.22
C ARG A 332 -43.09 -33.46 -3.47
N GLY A 333 -43.57 -32.47 -4.22
CA GLY A 333 -45.01 -32.26 -4.41
C GLY A 333 -45.76 -31.85 -3.14
N LEU A 334 -45.06 -31.27 -2.17
CA LEU A 334 -45.63 -30.79 -0.91
C LEU A 334 -45.98 -29.30 -1.01
N GLY A 335 -47.01 -28.88 -0.28
CA GLY A 335 -47.45 -27.50 -0.11
C GLY A 335 -46.57 -26.76 0.89
N ARG A 336 -46.84 -25.46 1.07
CA ARG A 336 -46.06 -24.57 1.96
C ARG A 336 -46.14 -24.96 3.44
N ASP A 337 -47.21 -25.65 3.81
CA ASP A 337 -47.48 -26.22 5.14
C ASP A 337 -46.96 -27.65 5.30
N GLY A 338 -46.31 -28.22 4.26
CA GLY A 338 -45.75 -29.57 4.26
C GLY A 338 -46.73 -30.69 3.93
N ARG A 339 -48.00 -30.38 3.61
CA ARG A 339 -49.00 -31.40 3.19
C ARG A 339 -48.86 -31.73 1.70
N ALA A 340 -49.34 -32.89 1.26
CA ALA A 340 -49.38 -33.21 -0.17
C ALA A 340 -50.26 -32.19 -0.92
N ARG A 341 -49.76 -31.67 -2.05
CA ARG A 341 -50.55 -30.73 -2.88
C ARG A 341 -51.71 -31.43 -3.54
N ASN A 342 -52.83 -30.73 -3.63
CA ASN A 342 -53.95 -31.16 -4.45
C ASN A 342 -53.62 -30.95 -5.93
N SER A 343 -54.25 -31.73 -6.81
CA SER A 343 -53.95 -31.77 -8.25
C SER A 343 -54.23 -30.45 -8.99
N ASP A 344 -54.95 -29.53 -8.36
CA ASP A 344 -55.41 -28.22 -8.84
C ASP A 344 -54.55 -27.04 -8.36
N GLU A 345 -53.58 -27.25 -7.47
CA GLU A 345 -52.73 -26.18 -6.93
C GLU A 345 -51.58 -25.81 -7.88
N THR A 346 -51.23 -24.52 -8.00
CA THR A 346 -50.11 -24.00 -8.81
C THR A 346 -48.73 -24.14 -8.13
N GLY A 347 -47.65 -24.17 -8.92
CA GLY A 347 -46.24 -24.24 -8.46
C GLY A 347 -45.89 -23.31 -7.28
N LEU A 348 -45.14 -23.81 -6.30
CA LEU A 348 -44.73 -23.05 -5.11
C LEU A 348 -43.66 -21.98 -5.43
N THR A 349 -42.82 -22.23 -6.45
CA THR A 349 -41.83 -21.24 -6.94
C THR A 349 -42.38 -20.28 -8.00
N SER A 350 -43.59 -20.52 -8.53
CA SER A 350 -44.22 -19.67 -9.55
C SER A 350 -44.93 -18.43 -8.98
N GLN A 351 -45.00 -18.28 -7.66
CA GLN A 351 -45.69 -17.18 -6.95
C GLN A 351 -44.74 -16.18 -6.26
N GLN A 352 -43.45 -16.16 -6.61
CA GLN A 352 -42.45 -15.24 -6.03
C GLN A 352 -42.06 -14.11 -6.97
#